data_AF-A0A9Q5SSR9-F1
#
_entry.id   AF-A0A9Q5SSR9-F1
#
_cell.length_a   1.000
_cell.length_b   1.000
_cell.length_c   1.000
_cell.angle_alpha   90.00
_cell.angle_beta   90.00
_cell.angle_gamma   90.00
#
_symmetry.space_group_name_H-M   'P 1'
#
loop_
_entity.id
_entity.type
_entity.pdbx_description
1 polymer ?
#
loop_
_entity_poly.entity_id
_entity_poly.type
_entity_poly.pdbx_seq_one_letter_code
_entity_poly.pdbx_strand_id
1 'polypeptide(L)'
;MKTLSQMTRDEKLQEILQYNPCRVERNTVLCYLLALRRNDKEQISYFESFGKNIRQIIRNVQTYERGLIFGYDGKPFNEHGWLNGMLPIIEEIKLDSMNKIYIGQSVNGTYAVSIDWSTGCAGGGSHPSIWDEPIEDYKESIRQGLRQLEQQYDKAERWSVSDSSNYNPKIIRKLKTKLLDLKQRYTQPQQFTLALF
;
A
#
# COMPACT_ATOMS: atom_id res chain seq x y z
N MET A 1 25.47 3.76 20.31
CA MET A 1 24.24 4.32 20.93
C MET A 1 23.52 3.19 21.65
N LYS A 2 22.99 3.41 22.86
CA LYS A 2 22.23 2.38 23.59
C LYS A 2 20.98 2.01 22.78
N THR A 3 20.63 0.73 22.74
CA THR A 3 19.31 0.31 22.23
C THR A 3 18.25 0.53 23.31
N LEU A 4 16.97 0.63 22.93
CA LEU A 4 15.89 0.81 23.92
C LEU A 4 15.90 -0.28 24.99
N SER A 5 16.21 -1.53 24.63
CA SER A 5 16.32 -2.64 25.61
C SER A 5 17.32 -2.38 26.75
N GLN A 6 18.33 -1.53 26.51
CA GLN A 6 19.38 -1.16 27.47
C GLN A 6 19.06 0.14 28.23
N MET A 7 17.97 0.81 27.88
CA MET A 7 17.56 2.07 28.49
C MET A 7 16.67 1.83 29.71
N THR A 8 16.84 2.69 30.70
CA THR A 8 15.90 2.87 31.80
C THR A 8 14.56 3.36 31.27
N ARG A 9 13.50 3.21 32.07
CA ARG A 9 12.17 3.70 31.71
C ARG A 9 12.17 5.20 31.41
N ASP A 10 12.92 5.99 32.17
CA ASP A 10 12.94 7.44 32.01
C ASP A 10 13.70 7.86 30.75
N GLU A 11 14.80 7.17 30.40
CA GLU A 11 15.47 7.34 29.11
C GLU A 11 14.51 7.03 27.93
N LYS A 12 13.74 5.94 28.01
CA LYS A 12 12.72 5.59 26.99
C LYS A 12 11.63 6.66 26.87
N LEU A 13 11.17 7.20 28.01
CA LEU A 13 10.18 8.28 28.05
C LEU A 13 10.71 9.57 27.42
N GLN A 14 11.99 9.88 27.57
CA GLN A 14 12.59 11.04 26.91
C GLN A 14 12.68 10.85 25.40
N GLU A 15 13.13 9.68 24.94
CA GLU A 15 13.21 9.34 23.51
C GLU A 15 11.85 9.44 22.81
N ILE A 16 10.78 8.90 23.41
CA ILE A 16 9.44 8.95 22.81
C ILE A 16 8.85 10.37 22.79
N LEU A 17 9.21 11.23 23.76
CA LEU A 17 8.78 12.64 23.78
C LEU A 17 9.50 13.50 22.74
N GLN A 18 10.72 13.12 22.35
CA GLN A 18 11.47 13.76 21.27
C GLN A 18 11.07 13.27 19.87
N TYR A 19 10.40 12.11 19.79
CA TYR A 19 9.88 11.60 18.53
C TYR A 19 8.73 12.48 18.02
N ASN A 20 8.81 12.92 16.77
CA ASN A 20 7.77 13.74 16.13
C ASN A 20 6.89 12.86 15.20
N PRO A 21 5.78 12.29 15.70
CA PRO A 21 4.95 11.39 14.91
C PRO A 21 4.15 12.12 13.84
N CYS A 22 4.10 11.52 12.64
CA CYS A 22 3.12 11.91 11.65
C CYS A 22 1.70 11.49 12.08
N ARG A 23 0.66 12.00 11.40
CA ARG A 23 -0.74 11.79 11.81
C ARG A 23 -1.09 10.32 12.04
N VAL A 24 -0.63 9.43 11.18
CA VAL A 24 -0.93 7.99 11.27
C VAL A 24 -0.20 7.31 12.42
N GLU A 25 1.00 7.77 12.79
CA GLU A 25 1.83 7.20 13.86
C GLU A 25 1.37 7.57 15.28
N ARG A 26 0.56 8.63 15.42
CA ARG A 26 0.18 9.20 16.73
C ARG A 26 -0.47 8.18 17.67
N ASN A 27 -1.36 7.33 17.17
CA ASN A 27 -2.05 6.35 18.01
C ASN A 27 -1.06 5.31 18.56
N THR A 28 -0.21 4.75 17.71
CA THR A 28 0.82 3.78 18.10
C THR A 28 1.80 4.38 19.12
N VAL A 29 2.23 5.63 18.91
CA VAL A 29 3.07 6.36 19.87
C VAL A 29 2.37 6.56 21.21
N LEU A 30 1.09 6.94 21.21
CA LEU A 30 0.30 7.08 22.43
C LEU A 30 0.20 5.76 23.20
N CYS A 31 -0.12 4.66 22.52
CA CYS A 31 -0.20 3.33 23.12
C CYS A 31 1.14 2.94 23.78
N TYR A 32 2.27 3.16 23.08
CA TYR A 32 3.57 2.84 23.63
C TYR A 32 3.95 3.74 24.81
N LEU A 33 3.65 5.05 24.73
CA LEU A 33 3.85 6.00 25.83
C LEU A 33 3.06 5.59 27.08
N LEU A 34 1.80 5.17 26.92
CA LEU A 34 0.96 4.70 28.01
C LEU A 34 1.51 3.42 28.64
N ALA A 35 2.01 2.47 27.83
CA ALA A 35 2.66 1.26 28.33
C ALA A 35 3.88 1.59 29.20
N LEU A 36 4.74 2.52 28.75
CA LEU A 36 5.89 3.00 29.51
C LEU A 36 5.47 3.67 30.83
N ARG A 37 4.47 4.57 30.80
CA ARG A 37 3.99 5.28 31.99
C ARG A 37 3.37 4.35 33.04
N ARG A 38 2.63 3.34 32.61
CA ARG A 38 2.00 2.34 33.48
C ARG A 38 2.96 1.25 33.93
N ASN A 39 4.17 1.21 33.39
CA ASN A 39 5.13 0.11 33.58
C ASN A 39 4.52 -1.26 33.22
N ASP A 40 3.68 -1.27 32.18
CA ASP A 40 3.02 -2.46 31.66
C ASP A 40 4.06 -3.32 30.92
N LYS A 41 4.58 -4.34 31.61
CA LYS A 41 5.68 -5.16 31.10
C LYS A 41 5.33 -5.94 29.84
N GLU A 42 4.08 -6.39 29.74
CA GLU A 42 3.61 -7.16 28.61
C GLU A 42 3.53 -6.27 27.36
N GLN A 43 2.88 -5.12 27.48
CA GLN A 43 2.78 -4.17 26.37
C GLN A 43 4.15 -3.60 25.98
N ILE A 44 5.00 -3.27 26.95
CA ILE A 44 6.39 -2.85 26.66
C ILE A 44 7.13 -3.94 25.87
N SER A 45 7.03 -5.20 26.29
CA SER A 45 7.67 -6.31 25.59
C SER A 45 7.11 -6.50 24.18
N TYR A 46 5.80 -6.32 23.98
CA TYR A 46 5.19 -6.33 22.66
C TYR A 46 5.83 -5.27 21.76
N PHE A 47 5.82 -4.00 22.17
CA PHE A 47 6.40 -2.90 21.39
C PHE A 47 7.90 -3.10 21.12
N GLU A 48 8.69 -3.43 22.14
CA GLU A 48 10.14 -3.57 22.01
C GLU A 48 10.57 -4.79 21.18
N SER A 49 9.68 -5.76 20.95
CA SER A 49 9.93 -6.85 20.00
C SER A 49 9.96 -6.39 18.53
N PHE A 50 9.55 -5.17 18.22
CA PHE A 50 9.47 -4.64 16.86
C PHE A 50 10.65 -3.77 16.44
N GLY A 51 11.62 -3.49 17.29
CA GLY A 51 12.76 -2.68 16.86
C GLY A 51 13.68 -2.21 17.98
N LYS A 52 14.82 -1.63 17.56
CA LYS A 52 15.86 -1.18 18.49
C LYS A 52 15.71 0.28 18.93
N ASN A 53 14.89 1.05 18.21
CA ASN A 53 14.61 2.48 18.45
C ASN A 53 13.13 2.80 18.22
N ILE A 54 12.67 3.97 18.66
CA ILE A 54 11.26 4.38 18.60
C ILE A 54 10.73 4.32 17.17
N ARG A 55 11.48 4.87 16.20
CA ARG A 55 11.07 4.89 14.78
C ARG A 55 10.84 3.48 14.22
N GLN A 56 11.73 2.55 14.51
CA GLN A 56 11.59 1.15 14.09
C GLN A 56 10.37 0.49 14.74
N ILE A 57 10.23 0.63 16.07
CA ILE A 57 9.10 0.06 16.81
C ILE A 57 7.79 0.55 16.22
N ILE A 58 7.60 1.86 16.09
CA ILE A 58 6.32 2.43 15.65
C ILE A 58 5.96 1.97 14.24
N ARG A 59 6.90 2.04 13.29
CA ARG A 59 6.62 1.65 11.90
C ARG A 59 6.40 0.14 11.75
N ASN A 60 7.18 -0.68 12.43
CA ASN A 60 7.03 -2.13 12.36
C ASN A 60 5.75 -2.59 13.05
N VAL A 61 5.34 -2.00 14.17
CA VAL A 61 4.04 -2.28 14.78
C VAL A 61 2.91 -1.98 13.80
N GLN A 62 2.91 -0.80 13.17
CA GLN A 62 1.86 -0.46 12.20
C GLN A 62 1.87 -1.38 10.98
N THR A 63 3.05 -1.75 10.50
CA THR A 63 3.20 -2.69 9.37
C THR A 63 2.68 -4.08 9.76
N TYR A 64 3.01 -4.56 10.95
CA TYR A 64 2.54 -5.84 11.47
C TYR A 64 1.02 -5.86 11.66
N GLU A 65 0.47 -4.87 12.36
CA GLU A 65 -0.97 -4.77 12.63
C GLU A 65 -1.78 -4.67 11.33
N ARG A 66 -1.27 -3.93 10.35
CA ARG A 66 -1.88 -3.88 9.02
C ARG A 66 -1.73 -5.21 8.27
N GLY A 67 -0.59 -5.87 8.40
CA GLY A 67 -0.30 -7.18 7.81
C GLY A 67 -1.24 -8.30 8.28
N LEU A 68 -1.75 -8.23 9.50
CA LEU A 68 -2.73 -9.20 10.03
C LEU A 68 -3.99 -9.30 9.16
N ILE A 69 -4.45 -8.18 8.57
CA ILE A 69 -5.61 -8.15 7.66
C ILE A 69 -5.35 -8.97 6.39
N PHE A 70 -4.08 -9.04 5.97
CA PHE A 70 -3.59 -9.79 4.83
C PHE A 70 -3.08 -11.20 5.21
N GLY A 71 -3.34 -11.64 6.46
CA GLY A 71 -3.00 -12.98 6.94
C GLY A 71 -1.53 -13.16 7.32
N TYR A 72 -0.75 -12.09 7.45
CA TYR A 72 0.63 -12.17 7.93
C TYR A 72 0.67 -12.10 9.47
N ASP A 73 1.22 -13.14 10.11
CA ASP A 73 1.36 -13.25 11.57
C ASP A 73 2.82 -13.33 12.05
N GLY A 74 3.78 -13.31 11.11
CA GLY A 74 5.20 -13.32 11.40
C GLY A 74 5.84 -11.93 11.51
N LYS A 75 7.08 -11.90 12.01
CA LYS A 75 7.93 -10.70 12.03
C LYS A 75 9.22 -10.91 11.21
N PRO A 76 9.13 -11.15 9.88
CA PRO A 76 10.30 -11.37 9.04
C PRO A 76 11.04 -10.04 8.78
N PHE A 77 11.80 -9.57 9.77
CA PHE A 77 12.62 -8.38 9.63
C PHE A 77 13.73 -8.60 8.60
N ASN A 78 13.94 -7.62 7.72
CA ASN A 78 15.10 -7.62 6.82
C ASN A 78 16.42 -7.31 7.57
N GLU A 79 17.56 -7.30 6.88
CA GLU A 79 18.87 -7.03 7.49
C GLU A 79 18.99 -5.68 8.21
N HIS A 80 18.06 -4.75 7.93
CA HIS A 80 17.98 -3.43 8.53
C HIS A 80 16.95 -3.33 9.66
N GLY A 81 16.25 -4.42 9.99
CA GLY A 81 15.26 -4.46 11.06
C GLY A 81 13.88 -3.92 10.66
N TRP A 82 13.53 -3.92 9.37
CA TRP A 82 12.22 -3.47 8.88
C TRP A 82 11.36 -4.63 8.43
N LEU A 83 10.06 -4.57 8.74
CA LEU A 83 9.07 -5.45 8.13
C LEU A 83 8.74 -4.99 6.70
N ASN A 84 8.47 -5.95 5.82
CA ASN A 84 8.05 -5.68 4.44
C ASN A 84 6.51 -5.74 4.35
N GLY A 85 5.92 -4.70 3.76
CA GLY A 85 4.48 -4.63 3.50
C GLY A 85 4.11 -4.86 2.03
N MET A 86 5.06 -5.17 1.15
CA MET A 86 4.80 -5.39 -0.28
C MET A 86 4.15 -6.76 -0.51
N LEU A 87 3.12 -6.80 -1.35
CA LEU A 87 2.48 -8.05 -1.75
C LEU A 87 3.13 -8.63 -3.01
N PRO A 88 3.20 -9.96 -3.17
CA PRO A 88 3.50 -10.60 -4.45
C PRO A 88 2.50 -10.17 -5.53
N ILE A 89 3.01 -9.76 -6.69
CA ILE A 89 2.17 -9.47 -7.87
C ILE A 89 1.84 -10.79 -8.55
N ILE A 90 0.55 -11.08 -8.69
CA ILE A 90 0.06 -12.28 -9.38
C ILE A 90 -0.36 -11.99 -10.83
N GLU A 91 -0.66 -10.73 -11.15
CA GLU A 91 -1.03 -10.32 -12.51
C GLU A 91 -0.65 -8.86 -12.78
N GLU A 92 -0.18 -8.62 -14.00
CA GLU A 92 0.01 -7.30 -14.58
C GLU A 92 -0.92 -7.10 -15.78
N ILE A 93 -1.90 -6.20 -15.65
CA ILE A 93 -2.80 -5.85 -16.76
C ILE A 93 -2.26 -4.59 -17.44
N LYS A 94 -1.76 -4.75 -18.67
CA LYS A 94 -1.05 -3.68 -19.40
C LYS A 94 -1.95 -2.95 -20.37
N LEU A 95 -2.03 -1.62 -20.26
CA LEU A 95 -2.57 -0.76 -21.31
C LEU A 95 -1.47 -0.36 -22.30
N ASP A 96 -0.25 -0.14 -21.78
CA ASP A 96 1.01 -0.07 -22.50
C ASP A 96 2.19 -0.27 -21.54
N SER A 97 3.40 0.11 -21.96
CA SER A 97 4.62 -0.06 -21.18
C SER A 97 4.68 0.77 -19.90
N MET A 98 3.96 1.91 -19.84
CA MET A 98 4.00 2.86 -18.72
C MET A 98 2.67 2.97 -17.97
N ASN A 99 1.63 2.27 -18.44
CA ASN A 99 0.29 2.30 -17.85
C ASN A 99 -0.16 0.87 -17.58
N LYS A 100 -0.23 0.50 -16.30
CA LYS A 100 -0.46 -0.87 -15.84
C LYS A 100 -1.32 -0.90 -14.59
N ILE A 101 -2.04 -1.99 -14.40
CA ILE A 101 -2.68 -2.36 -13.15
C ILE A 101 -1.90 -3.55 -12.59
N TYR A 102 -1.52 -3.47 -11.31
CA TYR A 102 -0.91 -4.57 -10.59
C TYR A 102 -1.93 -5.17 -9.63
N ILE A 103 -2.12 -6.48 -9.72
CA ILE A 103 -2.91 -7.24 -8.75
C ILE A 103 -1.94 -7.95 -7.82
N GLY A 104 -1.86 -7.47 -6.59
CA GLY A 104 -1.16 -8.14 -5.49
C GLY A 104 -2.08 -9.13 -4.78
N GLN A 105 -1.55 -10.25 -4.32
CA GLN A 105 -2.30 -11.22 -3.51
C GLN A 105 -1.49 -11.61 -2.27
N SER A 106 -2.12 -11.59 -1.11
CA SER A 106 -1.54 -12.05 0.14
C SER A 106 -1.82 -13.53 0.41
N VAL A 107 -1.19 -14.05 1.47
CA VAL A 107 -1.21 -15.48 1.84
C VAL A 107 -2.59 -16.03 2.19
N ASN A 108 -3.50 -15.17 2.68
CA ASN A 108 -4.89 -15.54 2.98
C ASN A 108 -5.85 -15.34 1.79
N GLY A 109 -5.33 -15.01 0.60
CA GLY A 109 -6.13 -14.78 -0.59
C GLY A 109 -6.66 -13.35 -0.75
N THR A 110 -6.44 -12.45 0.21
CA THR A 110 -6.80 -11.03 0.08
C THR A 110 -5.99 -10.37 -1.04
N TYR A 111 -6.67 -9.59 -1.88
CA TYR A 111 -6.05 -8.83 -2.95
C TYR A 111 -5.81 -7.39 -2.55
N ALA A 112 -4.83 -6.76 -3.19
CA ALA A 112 -4.65 -5.32 -3.17
C ALA A 112 -4.18 -4.83 -4.55
N VAL A 113 -4.51 -3.59 -4.88
CA VAL A 113 -4.36 -3.08 -6.24
C VAL A 113 -3.63 -1.76 -6.24
N SER A 114 -2.63 -1.67 -7.11
CA SER A 114 -1.95 -0.43 -7.46
C SER A 114 -1.90 -0.25 -8.97
N ILE A 115 -1.53 0.95 -9.40
CA ILE A 115 -1.45 1.32 -10.81
C ILE A 115 -0.13 2.02 -11.10
N ASP A 116 0.41 1.79 -12.30
CA ASP A 116 1.32 2.72 -12.95
C ASP A 116 0.53 3.54 -13.95
N TRP A 117 0.79 4.84 -14.01
CA TRP A 117 0.21 5.73 -15.01
C TRP A 117 1.22 6.74 -15.51
N SER A 118 1.10 7.10 -16.80
CA SER A 118 1.87 8.17 -17.42
C SER A 118 1.07 8.80 -18.56
N THR A 119 0.99 10.12 -18.57
CA THR A 119 0.17 10.92 -19.51
C THR A 119 0.98 11.89 -20.35
N GLY A 120 2.30 11.68 -20.44
CA GLY A 120 3.25 12.63 -21.01
C GLY A 120 4.49 12.68 -20.12
N CYS A 121 4.87 13.88 -19.66
CA CYS A 121 5.96 14.03 -18.70
C CYS A 121 5.53 13.76 -17.24
N ALA A 122 4.23 13.81 -16.94
CA ALA A 122 3.69 13.38 -15.65
C ALA A 122 3.40 11.88 -15.63
N GLY A 123 3.72 11.25 -14.50
CA GLY A 123 3.37 9.88 -14.19
C GLY A 123 3.62 9.56 -12.73
N GLY A 124 3.21 8.36 -12.33
CA GLY A 124 3.41 7.84 -10.99
C GLY A 124 2.96 6.40 -10.89
N GLY A 125 3.33 5.77 -9.79
CA GLY A 125 2.88 4.42 -9.47
C GLY A 125 3.39 3.93 -8.14
N SER A 126 2.89 2.76 -7.75
CA SER A 126 3.28 2.09 -6.52
C SER A 126 3.23 0.57 -6.71
N HIS A 127 3.96 -0.14 -5.86
CA HIS A 127 3.84 -1.58 -5.72
C HIS A 127 2.64 -1.91 -4.82
N PRO A 128 1.81 -2.93 -5.12
CA PRO A 128 0.67 -3.28 -4.27
C PRO A 128 1.16 -3.75 -2.90
N SER A 129 0.52 -3.28 -1.84
CA SER A 129 1.01 -3.44 -0.49
C SER A 129 -0.13 -3.62 0.51
N ILE A 130 0.22 -3.98 1.74
CA ILE A 130 -0.71 -4.03 2.86
C ILE A 130 -1.36 -2.68 3.17
N TRP A 131 -0.81 -1.56 2.65
CA TRP A 131 -1.37 -0.22 2.86
C TRP A 131 -2.53 0.10 1.92
N ASP A 132 -2.67 -0.68 0.85
CA ASP A 132 -3.79 -0.56 -0.07
C ASP A 132 -5.06 -1.17 0.56
N GLU A 133 -6.21 -0.86 -0.04
CA GLU A 133 -7.49 -1.39 0.42
C GLU A 133 -7.54 -2.91 0.21
N PRO A 134 -7.88 -3.71 1.25
CA PRO A 134 -8.05 -5.15 1.10
C PRO A 134 -9.28 -5.47 0.27
N ILE A 135 -9.15 -6.37 -0.69
CA ILE A 135 -10.22 -6.77 -1.60
C ILE A 135 -10.34 -8.29 -1.55
N GLU A 136 -11.55 -8.80 -1.30
CA GLU A 136 -11.78 -10.24 -1.17
C GLU A 136 -11.88 -10.96 -2.54
N ASP A 137 -12.49 -10.30 -3.53
CA ASP A 137 -12.78 -10.89 -4.83
C ASP A 137 -11.82 -10.39 -5.92
N TYR A 138 -11.24 -11.32 -6.67
CA TYR A 138 -10.34 -11.02 -7.77
C TYR A 138 -10.99 -10.20 -8.89
N LYS A 139 -12.27 -10.44 -9.22
CA LYS A 139 -12.92 -9.61 -10.25
C LYS A 139 -13.08 -8.18 -9.76
N GLU A 140 -13.36 -7.99 -8.47
CA GLU A 140 -13.41 -6.67 -7.88
C GLU A 140 -12.04 -5.97 -7.84
N SER A 141 -10.94 -6.71 -7.66
CA SER A 141 -9.59 -6.12 -7.73
C SER A 141 -9.31 -5.56 -9.13
N ILE A 142 -9.72 -6.27 -10.18
CA ILE A 142 -9.63 -5.75 -11.56
C ILE A 142 -10.49 -4.50 -11.73
N ARG A 143 -11.76 -4.52 -11.29
CA ARG A 143 -12.66 -3.36 -11.38
C ARG A 143 -12.09 -2.16 -10.65
N GLN A 144 -11.49 -2.35 -9.48
CA GLN A 144 -10.85 -1.29 -8.71
C GLN A 144 -9.66 -0.70 -9.46
N GLY A 145 -8.79 -1.51 -10.03
CA GLY A 145 -7.65 -1.03 -10.84
C GLY A 145 -8.09 -0.21 -12.05
N LEU A 146 -9.13 -0.69 -12.76
CA LEU A 146 -9.72 0.03 -13.89
C LEU A 146 -10.30 1.40 -13.47
N ARG A 147 -10.98 1.45 -12.30
CA ARG A 147 -11.50 2.71 -11.73
C ARG A 147 -10.37 3.67 -11.32
N GLN A 148 -9.29 3.16 -10.72
CA GLN A 148 -8.15 4.00 -10.33
C GLN A 148 -7.48 4.64 -11.55
N LEU A 149 -7.24 3.88 -12.63
CA LEU A 149 -6.67 4.45 -13.86
C LEU A 149 -7.60 5.50 -14.49
N GLU A 150 -8.90 5.22 -14.54
CA GLU A 150 -9.88 6.18 -15.06
C GLU A 150 -9.85 7.50 -14.29
N GLN A 151 -9.85 7.44 -12.96
CA GLN A 151 -9.77 8.62 -12.10
C GLN A 151 -8.48 9.42 -12.35
N GLN A 152 -7.33 8.75 -12.54
CA GLN A 152 -6.09 9.45 -12.86
C GLN A 152 -6.16 10.13 -14.23
N TYR A 153 -6.72 9.46 -15.23
CA TYR A 153 -6.84 10.04 -16.57
C TYR A 153 -7.83 11.19 -16.64
N ASP A 154 -8.95 11.12 -15.91
CA ASP A 154 -9.90 12.24 -15.80
C ASP A 154 -9.27 13.45 -15.12
N LYS A 155 -8.46 13.22 -14.10
CA LYS A 155 -7.70 14.26 -13.41
C LYS A 155 -6.65 14.89 -14.32
N ALA A 156 -5.89 14.06 -15.05
CA ALA A 156 -4.90 14.51 -16.03
C ALA A 156 -5.55 15.30 -17.17
N GLU A 157 -6.72 14.88 -17.66
CA GLU A 157 -7.46 15.59 -18.71
C GLU A 157 -7.84 17.02 -18.27
N ARG A 158 -8.35 17.18 -17.05
CA ARG A 158 -8.67 18.50 -16.48
C ARG A 158 -7.44 19.40 -16.38
N TRP A 159 -6.31 18.83 -15.96
CA TRP A 159 -5.05 19.57 -15.80
C TRP A 159 -4.35 19.90 -17.13
N SER A 160 -4.62 19.12 -18.18
CA SER A 160 -4.05 19.36 -19.51
C SER A 160 -4.45 20.70 -20.13
N VAL A 161 -5.54 21.32 -19.65
CA VAL A 161 -5.98 22.67 -20.06
C VAL A 161 -4.95 23.73 -19.64
N SER A 162 -4.35 23.60 -18.46
CA SER A 162 -3.39 24.57 -17.91
C SER A 162 -1.93 24.11 -17.98
N ASP A 163 -1.67 22.80 -18.07
CA ASP A 163 -0.33 22.22 -18.10
C ASP A 163 -0.26 21.08 -19.15
N SER A 164 -0.28 21.48 -20.42
CA SER A 164 -0.20 20.55 -21.54
C SER A 164 1.21 19.96 -21.73
N SER A 165 2.23 20.50 -21.06
CA SER A 165 3.60 19.95 -21.04
C SER A 165 3.68 18.66 -20.24
N ASN A 166 3.05 18.61 -19.07
CA ASN A 166 3.04 17.42 -18.23
C ASN A 166 1.90 16.46 -18.59
N TYR A 167 0.73 17.01 -18.93
CA TYR A 167 -0.49 16.26 -19.23
C TYR A 167 -0.85 16.43 -20.71
N ASN A 168 -0.38 15.53 -21.56
CA ASN A 168 -0.57 15.64 -23.01
C ASN A 168 -1.99 15.18 -23.41
N PRO A 169 -2.87 16.06 -23.94
CA PRO A 169 -4.25 15.71 -24.26
C PRO A 169 -4.39 14.57 -25.28
N LYS A 170 -3.45 14.46 -26.24
CA LYS A 170 -3.47 13.41 -27.27
C LYS A 170 -3.17 12.04 -26.65
N ILE A 171 -2.20 11.98 -25.73
CA ILE A 171 -1.86 10.74 -25.02
C ILE A 171 -3.02 10.33 -24.12
N ILE A 172 -3.58 11.26 -23.35
CA ILE A 172 -4.70 11.00 -22.44
C ILE A 172 -5.90 10.43 -23.19
N ARG A 173 -6.30 11.04 -24.33
CA ARG A 173 -7.41 10.53 -25.14
C ARG A 173 -7.18 9.10 -25.65
N LYS A 174 -5.94 8.78 -26.07
CA LYS A 174 -5.56 7.43 -26.48
C LYS A 174 -5.65 6.44 -25.32
N LEU A 175 -5.18 6.82 -24.13
CA LEU A 175 -5.25 5.98 -22.93
C LEU A 175 -6.69 5.73 -22.48
N LYS A 176 -7.56 6.75 -22.48
CA LYS A 176 -8.99 6.59 -22.17
C LYS A 176 -9.69 5.64 -23.14
N THR A 177 -9.34 5.70 -24.43
CA THR A 177 -9.86 4.75 -25.44
C THR A 177 -9.43 3.32 -25.15
N LYS A 178 -8.12 3.11 -24.91
CA LYS A 178 -7.60 1.78 -24.53
C LYS A 178 -8.21 1.25 -23.23
N LEU A 179 -8.43 2.12 -22.26
CA LEU A 179 -9.06 1.75 -20.99
C LEU A 179 -10.51 1.31 -21.19
N LEU A 180 -11.25 1.93 -22.12
CA LEU A 180 -12.59 1.49 -22.48
C LEU A 180 -12.57 0.08 -23.09
N ASP A 181 -11.66 -0.20 -24.02
CA ASP A 181 -11.49 -1.53 -24.60
C ASP A 181 -11.15 -2.57 -23.53
N LEU A 182 -10.29 -2.19 -22.57
CA LEU A 182 -9.90 -3.06 -21.46
C LEU A 182 -11.09 -3.35 -20.53
N LYS A 183 -11.87 -2.32 -20.18
CA LYS A 183 -13.10 -2.48 -19.40
C LYS A 183 -14.03 -3.49 -20.06
N GLN A 184 -14.29 -3.35 -21.36
CA GLN A 184 -15.17 -4.28 -22.09
C GLN A 184 -14.69 -5.75 -21.98
N ARG A 185 -13.38 -6.00 -22.10
CA ARG A 185 -12.83 -7.37 -21.97
C ARG A 185 -13.01 -7.97 -20.59
N TYR A 186 -12.88 -7.16 -19.53
CA TYR A 186 -12.87 -7.65 -18.15
C TYR A 186 -14.23 -7.52 -17.43
N THR A 187 -15.17 -6.74 -17.96
CA THR A 187 -16.48 -6.53 -17.32
C THR A 187 -17.66 -7.11 -18.08
N GLN A 188 -17.52 -7.50 -19.35
CA GLN A 188 -18.59 -8.21 -20.04
C GLN A 188 -18.70 -9.67 -19.57
N PRO A 189 -19.92 -10.23 -19.46
CA PRO A 189 -20.09 -11.65 -19.24
C PRO A 189 -19.45 -12.41 -20.41
N GLN A 190 -18.49 -13.27 -20.11
CA GLN A 190 -17.96 -14.21 -21.10
C GLN A 190 -19.14 -15.06 -21.59
N GLN A 191 -19.52 -14.92 -22.86
CA GLN A 191 -20.44 -15.84 -23.49
C GLN A 191 -19.74 -17.20 -23.55
N PHE A 192 -20.07 -18.10 -22.65
CA PHE A 192 -19.70 -19.50 -22.79
C PHE A 192 -20.36 -20.02 -24.06
N THR A 193 -19.58 -20.16 -25.13
CA THR A 193 -20.00 -20.95 -26.28
C THR A 193 -19.95 -22.40 -25.81
N LEU A 194 -21.12 -22.96 -25.49
CA LEU A 194 -21.29 -24.40 -25.34
C LEU A 194 -20.95 -25.02 -26.70
N ALA A 195 -19.72 -25.52 -26.85
CA ALA A 195 -19.42 -26.48 -27.89
C ALA A 195 -20.19 -27.76 -27.55
N LEU A 196 -21.32 -27.95 -28.22
CA LEU A 196 -22.04 -29.22 -28.26
C LEU A 196 -21.08 -30.24 -28.92
N PHE A 197 -20.59 -31.19 -28.14
CA PHE A 197 -20.08 -32.46 -28.64
C PHE A 197 -21.25 -33.43 -28.81
#